data_AF-A0A0P9QQ56-F1
#
_entry.id   AF-A0A0P9QQ56-F1
#
_cell.length_a   1.000
_cell.length_b   1.000
_cell.length_c   1.000
_cell.angle_alpha   90.00
_cell.angle_beta   90.00
_cell.angle_gamma   90.00
#
_symmetry.space_group_name_H-M   'P 1'
#
loop_
_entity.id
_entity.type
_entity.pdbx_description
1 polymer ?
#
loop_
_entity_poly.entity_id
_entity_poly.type
_entity_poly.pdbx_seq_one_letter_code
_entity_poly.pdbx_strand_id
1 'polypeptide(L)'
;MKLKSELSEYTEAEFMEILNELFTGVSDTKNNTEEYVISLVQHITEVTEHPEKSDLICYPPEDREDSAAGVMKEIKEWRAQNGKPGFKTPATS
;
A
#
# COMPACT_ATOMS: atom_id res chain seq x y z
N MET A 1 12.99 2.91 0.94
CA MET A 1 12.31 1.60 0.79
C MET A 1 12.67 0.92 -0.53
N LYS A 2 12.48 -0.40 -0.63
CA LYS A 2 12.65 -1.19 -1.86
C LYS A 2 11.30 -1.69 -2.35
N LEU A 3 10.94 -1.36 -3.59
CA LEU A 3 9.72 -1.86 -4.23
C LEU A 3 9.95 -3.31 -4.73
N LYS A 4 8.99 -4.18 -4.43
CA LYS A 4 8.90 -5.61 -4.75
C LYS A 4 7.70 -5.86 -5.63
N SER A 5 7.77 -6.87 -6.50
CA SER A 5 6.80 -7.15 -7.56
C SER A 5 5.48 -7.72 -7.07
N GLU A 6 5.45 -8.42 -5.94
CA GLU A 6 4.23 -9.02 -5.40
C GLU A 6 3.98 -8.61 -3.94
N LEU A 7 2.70 -8.52 -3.55
CA LEU A 7 2.34 -8.23 -2.15
C LEU A 7 2.86 -9.29 -1.18
N SER A 8 2.89 -10.56 -1.63
CA SER A 8 3.38 -11.73 -0.89
C SER A 8 4.87 -11.66 -0.52
N GLU A 9 5.64 -10.76 -1.15
CA GLU A 9 7.05 -10.55 -0.85
C GLU A 9 7.25 -9.53 0.28
N TYR A 10 6.23 -8.72 0.61
CA TYR A 10 6.26 -7.72 1.66
C TYR A 10 5.81 -8.28 2.99
N THR A 11 6.52 -7.93 4.06
CA THR A 11 5.93 -7.94 5.41
C THR A 11 4.98 -6.75 5.57
N GLU A 12 4.05 -6.83 6.54
CA GLU A 12 3.16 -5.71 6.84
C GLU A 12 3.94 -4.41 7.15
N ALA A 13 5.06 -4.52 7.87
CA ALA A 13 5.89 -3.37 8.22
C ALA A 13 6.51 -2.68 6.99
N GLU A 14 7.08 -3.45 6.05
CA GLU A 14 7.66 -2.89 4.83
C GLU A 14 6.61 -2.21 3.94
N PHE A 15 5.41 -2.77 3.86
CA PHE A 15 4.35 -2.17 3.06
C PHE A 15 3.74 -0.95 3.77
N MET A 16 3.70 -0.95 5.11
CA MET A 16 3.29 0.19 5.91
C MET A 16 4.25 1.39 5.72
N GLU A 17 5.54 1.16 5.52
CA GLU A 17 6.48 2.24 5.16
C GLU A 17 6.09 2.93 3.85
N ILE A 18 5.65 2.18 2.84
CA ILE A 18 5.18 2.73 1.55
C ILE A 18 3.93 3.59 1.77
N LEU A 19 2.95 3.07 2.51
CA LEU A 19 1.72 3.80 2.80
C LEU A 19 2.02 5.07 3.61
N ASN A 20 2.81 4.97 4.67
CA ASN A 20 3.18 6.13 5.46
C ASN A 20 3.89 7.20 4.63
N GLU A 21 4.79 6.83 3.72
CA GLU A 21 5.48 7.80 2.85
C GLU A 21 4.48 8.61 1.99
N LEU A 22 3.34 8.02 1.59
CA LEU A 22 2.25 8.74 0.92
C LEU A 22 1.45 9.61 1.89
N PHE A 23 1.03 9.08 3.03
CA PHE A 23 0.10 9.74 3.95
C PHE A 23 0.74 10.80 4.85
N THR A 24 2.04 10.68 5.17
CA THR A 24 2.77 11.67 5.98
C THR A 24 3.49 12.73 5.15
N GLY A 25 3.43 12.60 3.82
CA GLY A 25 4.12 13.45 2.87
C GLY A 25 5.51 12.92 2.50
N VAL A 26 5.82 13.02 1.21
CA VAL A 26 7.14 12.70 0.66
C VAL A 26 8.09 13.86 0.97
N SER A 27 9.28 13.53 1.46
CA SER A 27 10.34 14.51 1.75
C SER A 27 10.69 15.38 0.53
N ASP A 28 10.79 16.70 0.73
CA ASP A 28 11.20 17.71 -0.28
C ASP A 28 12.60 17.46 -0.86
N THR A 29 13.38 16.56 -0.26
CA THR A 29 14.70 16.14 -0.76
C THR A 29 14.61 15.18 -1.96
N LYS A 30 13.43 14.71 -2.32
CA LYS A 30 13.19 13.95 -3.55
C LYS A 30 13.03 14.92 -4.72
N ASN A 31 13.86 14.77 -5.75
CA ASN A 31 13.58 15.44 -7.03
C ASN A 31 12.26 14.88 -7.61
N ASN A 32 11.45 15.76 -8.19
CA ASN A 32 10.16 15.42 -8.80
C ASN A 32 9.19 14.68 -7.86
N THR A 33 8.91 15.27 -6.69
CA THR A 33 8.00 14.72 -5.67
C THR A 33 6.66 14.23 -6.24
N GLU A 34 6.08 14.95 -7.20
CA GLU A 34 4.81 14.54 -7.85
C GLU A 34 4.95 13.23 -8.62
N GLU A 35 5.97 13.10 -9.49
CA GLU A 35 6.24 11.86 -10.23
C GLU A 35 6.50 10.69 -9.28
N TYR A 36 7.19 10.96 -8.17
CA TYR A 36 7.44 9.97 -7.14
C TYR A 36 6.15 9.51 -6.46
N VAL A 37 5.28 10.43 -6.02
CA VAL A 37 3.96 10.11 -5.45
C VAL A 37 3.14 9.28 -6.44
N ILE A 38 3.10 9.68 -7.71
CA ILE A 38 2.41 8.93 -8.77
C ILE A 38 2.96 7.49 -8.86
N SER A 39 4.29 7.32 -8.84
CA SER A 39 4.92 6.00 -8.89
C SER A 39 4.56 5.11 -7.70
N LEU A 40 4.39 5.67 -6.49
CA LEU A 40 3.98 4.92 -5.31
C LEU A 40 2.51 4.48 -5.41
N VAL A 41 1.62 5.36 -5.86
CA VAL A 41 0.20 5.04 -6.06
C VAL A 41 0.03 3.95 -7.13
N GLN A 42 0.77 4.06 -8.24
CA GLN A 42 0.81 3.03 -9.29
C GLN A 42 1.32 1.69 -8.74
N HIS A 43 2.43 1.73 -7.99
CA HIS A 43 3.00 0.54 -7.38
C HIS A 43 2.01 -0.17 -6.45
N ILE A 44 1.35 0.57 -5.55
CA ILE A 44 0.33 0.00 -4.64
C ILE A 44 -0.85 -0.58 -5.44
N THR A 45 -1.32 0.14 -6.46
CA THR A 45 -2.39 -0.33 -7.35
C THR A 45 -2.04 -1.69 -7.97
N GLU A 46 -0.82 -1.84 -8.48
CA GLU A 46 -0.37 -3.06 -9.15
C GLU A 46 -0.25 -4.24 -8.19
N VAL A 47 0.45 -4.06 -7.06
CA VAL A 47 0.77 -5.20 -6.18
C VAL A 47 -0.42 -5.63 -5.31
N THR A 48 -1.34 -4.72 -4.99
CA THR A 48 -2.53 -5.08 -4.20
C THR A 48 -3.55 -5.85 -5.03
N GLU A 49 -3.57 -5.63 -6.35
CA GLU A 49 -4.53 -6.17 -7.31
C GLU A 49 -5.99 -5.80 -6.97
N HIS A 50 -6.18 -4.78 -6.11
CA HIS A 50 -7.49 -4.35 -5.66
C HIS A 50 -8.28 -3.76 -6.83
N PRO A 51 -9.58 -4.10 -7.00
CA PRO A 51 -10.37 -3.62 -8.14
C PRO A 51 -10.52 -2.10 -8.17
N GLU A 52 -10.45 -1.43 -7.02
CA GLU A 52 -10.51 0.04 -6.91
C GLU A 52 -9.23 0.74 -7.36
N LYS A 53 -8.12 0.01 -7.54
CA LYS A 53 -6.86 0.56 -8.05
C LYS A 53 -6.37 1.76 -7.22
N SER A 54 -6.15 2.91 -7.87
CA SER A 54 -5.75 4.15 -7.21
C SER A 54 -6.84 4.72 -6.30
N ASP A 55 -8.11 4.40 -6.55
CA ASP A 55 -9.24 4.93 -5.78
C ASP A 55 -9.20 4.39 -4.35
N LEU A 56 -8.62 3.20 -4.15
CA LEU A 56 -8.31 2.65 -2.83
C LEU A 56 -7.53 3.64 -1.96
N ILE A 57 -6.69 4.50 -2.55
CA ILE A 57 -5.88 5.48 -1.83
C ILE A 57 -6.50 6.88 -1.93
N CYS A 58 -6.92 7.28 -3.14
CA CYS A 58 -7.31 8.66 -3.44
C CYS A 58 -8.76 9.00 -3.05
N TYR A 59 -9.62 7.99 -2.89
CA TYR A 59 -11.06 8.17 -2.66
C TYR A 59 -11.57 7.18 -1.60
N PRO A 60 -11.21 7.36 -0.32
CA PRO A 60 -11.70 6.51 0.76
C PRO A 60 -13.23 6.53 0.85
N PRO A 61 -13.90 5.38 1.06
CA PRO A 61 -15.32 5.36 1.38
C PRO A 61 -15.58 5.91 2.79
N GLU A 62 -16.79 6.41 3.06
CA GLU A 62 -17.13 7.06 4.34
C GLU A 62 -17.01 6.15 5.57
N ASP A 63 -17.08 4.82 5.38
CA ASP A 63 -17.02 3.81 6.43
C ASP A 63 -15.61 3.26 6.69
N ARG A 64 -14.60 3.79 6.00
CA ARG A 64 -13.19 3.45 6.20
C ARG A 64 -12.39 4.68 6.62
N GLU A 65 -11.45 4.48 7.53
CA GLU A 65 -10.50 5.52 7.91
C GLU A 65 -9.66 5.98 6.70
N ASP A 66 -9.58 7.30 6.49
CA ASP A 66 -8.69 7.92 5.50
C ASP A 66 -7.25 7.98 6.04
N SER A 67 -6.63 6.81 6.17
CA SER A 67 -5.26 6.68 6.67
C SER A 67 -4.54 5.46 6.09
N ALA A 68 -3.22 5.45 6.22
CA ALA A 68 -2.39 4.30 5.90
C ALA A 68 -2.86 3.01 6.61
N ALA A 69 -3.33 3.12 7.85
CA ALA A 69 -3.87 1.99 8.60
C ALA A 69 -5.20 1.50 8.03
N GLY A 70 -6.09 2.43 7.63
CA GLY A 70 -7.35 2.10 6.96
C GLY A 70 -7.14 1.35 5.65
N VAL A 71 -6.24 1.85 4.79
CA VAL A 71 -5.87 1.20 3.53
C VAL A 71 -5.24 -0.17 3.76
N MET A 72 -4.31 -0.30 4.72
CA MET A 72 -3.69 -1.57 5.07
C MET A 72 -4.72 -2.62 5.48
N LYS A 73 -5.69 -2.22 6.32
CA LYS A 73 -6.77 -3.10 6.78
C LYS A 73 -7.61 -3.61 5.62
N GLU A 74 -8.03 -2.72 4.72
CA GLU A 74 -8.85 -3.11 3.56
C GLU A 74 -8.12 -4.07 2.62
N ILE A 75 -6.84 -3.82 2.33
CA ILE A 75 -6.03 -4.73 1.50
C ILE A 75 -6.01 -6.14 2.10
N LYS A 76 -5.83 -6.25 3.43
CA LYS A 76 -5.80 -7.55 4.13
C LYS A 76 -7.15 -8.25 4.05
N GLU A 77 -8.24 -7.55 4.34
CA GLU A 77 -9.59 -8.09 4.34
C GLU A 77 -10.02 -8.54 2.95
N TRP A 78 -9.83 -7.69 1.94
CA TRP A 78 -10.16 -8.00 0.56
C TRP A 78 -9.39 -9.22 0.03
N ARG A 79 -8.06 -9.27 0.25
CA ARG A 79 -7.26 -10.42 -0.22
C ARG A 79 -7.65 -11.73 0.45
N ALA A 80 -7.93 -11.69 1.76
CA ALA A 80 -8.41 -12.85 2.49
C ALA A 80 -9.78 -13.35 1.95
N GLN A 81 -10.72 -12.43 1.69
CA GLN A 81 -12.04 -12.76 1.13
C GLN A 81 -11.96 -13.32 -0.30
N ASN A 82 -10.94 -12.92 -1.07
CA ASN A 82 -10.73 -13.33 -2.46
C ASN A 82 -9.74 -14.49 -2.62
N GLY A 83 -9.31 -15.13 -1.52
CA GLY A 83 -8.40 -16.27 -1.56
C GLY A 83 -7.00 -15.95 -2.13
N LYS A 84 -6.59 -14.67 -2.07
CA LYS A 84 -5.28 -14.22 -2.53
C LYS A 84 -4.24 -14.32 -1.41
N PRO A 85 -2.96 -14.63 -1.72
CA PRO A 85 -1.90 -14.62 -0.72
C PRO A 85 -1.79 -13.25 -0.05
N GLY A 86 -1.72 -13.25 1.28
CA GLY A 86 -1.47 -12.04 2.08
C GLY A 86 0.01 -11.69 2.16
N PHE A 87 0.36 -10.85 3.14
CA PHE A 87 1.73 -10.44 3.41
C PHE A 87 2.62 -11.61 3.85
N LYS A 88 3.91 -11.48 3.57
CA LYS A 88 4.98 -12.33 4.09
C LYS A 88 4.96 -12.33 5.62
N THR A 89 4.88 -13.50 6.22
CA THR A 89 5.15 -13.66 7.64
C THR A 89 6.65 -13.48 7.89
N PRO A 90 7.08 -12.63 8.85
CA PRO A 90 8.47 -12.58 9.24
C PRO A 90 8.91 -13.97 9.73
N ALA A 91 10.11 -14.40 9.37
CA ALA A 91 10.65 -15.65 9.86
C ALA A 91 10.77 -15.55 11.39
N THR A 92 10.00 -16.35 12.12
CA THR A 92 10.20 -16.57 13.55
C THR A 92 11.48 -17.37 13.73
N SER A 93 12.56 -16.71 14.15
CA SER A 93 13.76 -17.34 14.70
C SER A 93 13.59 -17.67 16.17
#